data_AF-A0A5N6AF37-F1
#
_entry.id   AF-A0A5N6AF37-F1
#
_cell.length_a   1.000
_cell.length_b   1.000
_cell.length_c   1.000
_cell.angle_alpha   90.00
_cell.angle_beta   90.00
_cell.angle_gamma   90.00
#
_symmetry.space_group_name_H-M   'P 1'
#
loop_
_entity.id
_entity.type
_entity.pdbx_description
1 polymer ?
#
loop_
_entity_poly.entity_id
_entity_poly.type
_entity_poly.pdbx_seq_one_letter_code
_entity_poly.pdbx_strand_id
1 'polypeptide(L)'
;MAEAIAARHGAPAEVTTVTLPSGEAVRCRRRGVPEDAPEWGQPPERPGTIVDFTLPVPGSGGWPVLTFSTPIPELADPLTEMFDAIARSLRWSGDKERAGV
;
A
#
# COMPACT_ATOMS: atom_id res chain seq x y z
N MET A 1 -2.60 9.33 -10.61
CA MET A 1 -2.13 8.94 -9.26
C MET A 1 -0.78 8.21 -9.32
N ALA A 2 -0.64 7.13 -10.09
CA ALA A 2 0.61 6.37 -10.21
C ALA A 2 1.83 7.23 -10.58
N GLU A 3 1.72 8.11 -11.58
CA GLU A 3 2.81 9.02 -11.97
C GLU A 3 3.24 9.96 -10.83
N ALA A 4 2.29 10.49 -10.05
CA ALA A 4 2.60 11.36 -8.92
C ALA A 4 3.34 10.61 -7.80
N ILE A 5 2.95 9.36 -7.54
CA ILE A 5 3.61 8.48 -6.58
C ILE A 5 5.03 8.11 -7.07
N ALA A 6 5.17 7.80 -8.36
CA ALA A 6 6.48 7.54 -8.97
C ALA A 6 7.40 8.77 -8.88
N ALA A 7 6.88 9.96 -9.17
CA ALA A 7 7.63 11.22 -9.05
C ALA A 7 8.06 11.51 -7.60
N ARG A 8 7.21 11.18 -6.60
CA ARG A 8 7.53 11.35 -5.17
C ARG A 8 8.70 10.46 -4.71
N HIS A 9 8.75 9.20 -5.16
CA HIS A 9 9.70 8.22 -4.64
C HIS A 9 10.93 7.97 -5.53
N GLY A 10 10.86 8.32 -6.81
CA GLY A 10 11.97 8.17 -7.76
C GLY A 10 12.28 6.71 -8.16
N ALA A 11 13.40 6.52 -8.84
CA ALA A 11 13.75 5.29 -9.55
C ALA A 11 13.90 3.99 -8.71
N PRO A 12 14.20 3.97 -7.40
CA PRO A 12 14.23 2.70 -6.66
C PRO A 12 12.84 2.19 -6.27
N ALA A 13 11.77 2.95 -6.54
CA ALA A 13 10.40 2.53 -6.27
C ALA A 13 9.77 1.84 -7.49
N GLU A 14 9.21 0.66 -7.25
CA GLU A 14 8.40 -0.08 -8.22
C GLU A 14 6.94 0.34 -8.04
N VAL A 15 6.43 1.14 -8.98
CA VAL A 15 5.06 1.66 -8.95
C VAL A 15 4.23 1.01 -10.06
N THR A 16 3.11 0.40 -9.68
CA THR A 16 2.22 -0.32 -10.58
C THR A 16 0.75 -0.01 -10.25
N THR A 17 -0.12 0.00 -11.26
CA THR A 17 -1.57 0.00 -11.02
C THR A 17 -2.05 -1.45 -10.96
N VAL A 18 -2.84 -1.77 -9.94
CA VAL A 18 -3.39 -3.11 -9.71
C VAL A 18 -4.91 -3.03 -9.52
N THR A 19 -5.61 -4.09 -9.93
CA THR A 19 -7.05 -4.24 -9.65
C THR A 19 -7.22 -5.09 -8.40
N LEU A 20 -7.74 -4.48 -7.33
CA LEU A 20 -8.17 -5.17 -6.13
C LEU A 20 -9.69 -5.38 -6.17
N PRO A 21 -10.25 -6.32 -5.40
CA PRO A 21 -11.71 -6.42 -5.27
C PRO A 21 -12.37 -5.16 -4.69
N SER A 22 -11.60 -4.28 -4.03
CA SER A 22 -12.03 -2.97 -3.54
C SER A 22 -11.94 -1.84 -4.58
N GLY A 23 -11.50 -2.14 -5.82
CA GLY A 23 -11.32 -1.18 -6.91
C GLY A 23 -9.88 -1.10 -7.43
N GLU A 24 -9.64 -0.17 -8.35
CA GLU A 24 -8.29 0.15 -8.84
C GLU A 24 -7.45 0.76 -7.72
N ALA A 25 -6.20 0.30 -7.58
CA ALA A 25 -5.25 0.82 -6.61
C ALA A 25 -3.88 1.04 -7.26
N VAL A 26 -3.12 2.00 -6.75
CA VAL A 26 -1.71 2.13 -7.04
C VAL A 26 -0.91 1.41 -5.98
N ARG A 27 -0.10 0.44 -6.38
CA ARG A 27 0.84 -0.30 -5.54
C ARG A 27 2.25 0.26 -5.75
N CYS A 28 2.91 0.63 -4.66
CA CYS A 28 4.27 1.14 -4.65
C CYS A 28 5.13 0.28 -3.72
N ARG A 29 6.11 -0.45 -4.26
CA ARG A 29 7.14 -1.14 -3.48
C ARG A 29 8.41 -0.31 -3.49
N ARG A 30 8.97 -0.01 -2.32
CA ARG A 30 10.19 0.80 -2.18
C ARG A 30 11.04 0.33 -1.01
N ARG A 31 12.32 0.72 -1.00
CA ARG A 31 13.15 0.65 0.20
C ARG A 31 13.06 1.94 0.99
N GLY A 32 13.01 1.83 2.32
CA GLY A 32 12.99 3.00 3.19
C GLY A 32 12.77 2.64 4.65
N VAL A 33 12.77 3.66 5.49
CA VAL A 33 12.34 3.56 6.89
C VAL A 33 10.87 3.97 6.92
N PRO A 34 9.95 3.15 7.47
CA PRO A 34 8.57 3.56 7.69
C PRO A 34 8.52 4.87 8.48
N GLU A 35 7.56 5.74 8.21
CA GLU A 35 7.43 7.01 8.94
C GLU A 35 7.25 6.74 10.45
N ASP A 36 6.55 5.65 10.81
CA ASP A 36 6.27 5.24 12.19
C ASP A 36 7.33 4.31 12.79
N ALA A 37 8.46 4.09 12.11
CA ALA A 37 9.54 3.19 12.57
C ALA A 37 10.04 3.45 14.02
N PRO A 38 10.14 4.70 14.50
CA PRO A 38 10.51 4.97 15.90
C PRO A 38 9.53 4.37 16.91
N GLU A 39 8.23 4.35 16.58
CA GLU A 39 7.17 3.81 17.46
C GLU A 39 7.23 2.28 17.52
N TRP A 40 7.81 1.65 16.51
CA TRP A 40 7.97 0.19 16.41
C TRP A 40 9.34 -0.30 16.89
N GLY A 41 10.16 0.59 17.47
CA GLY A 41 11.49 0.27 17.97
C GLY A 41 12.50 -0.10 16.87
N GLN A 42 12.21 0.25 15.61
CA GLN A 42 13.11 0.00 14.50
C GLN A 42 14.15 1.14 14.43
N PRO A 43 15.45 0.85 14.56
CA PRO A 43 16.47 1.88 14.41
C PRO A 43 16.43 2.45 12.98
N PRO A 44 16.51 3.78 12.82
CA PRO A 44 16.37 4.47 11.52
C PRO A 44 17.47 4.11 10.51
N GLU A 45 18.47 3.36 10.94
CA GLU A 45 19.69 3.06 10.18
C GLU A 45 19.57 1.77 9.34
N ARG A 46 18.44 1.05 9.44
CA ARG A 46 18.16 -0.15 8.63
C ARG A 46 16.90 0.03 7.77
N PRO A 47 17.06 0.43 6.49
CA PRO A 47 15.93 0.52 5.57
C PRO A 47 15.33 -0.86 5.32
N GLY A 48 14.01 -0.97 5.47
CA GLY A 48 13.23 -2.16 5.16
C GLY A 48 12.60 -2.09 3.76
N THR A 49 11.83 -3.12 3.43
CA THR A 49 10.91 -3.09 2.28
C THR A 49 9.59 -2.51 2.75
N ILE A 50 9.07 -1.53 2.02
CA ILE A 50 7.77 -0.91 2.25
C ILE A 50 6.90 -1.14 1.01
N VAL A 51 5.65 -1.51 1.23
CA VAL A 51 4.63 -1.67 0.18
C VAL A 51 3.43 -0.82 0.55
N ASP A 52 3.18 0.21 -0.26
CA ASP A 52 2.05 1.11 -0.12
C ASP A 52 0.97 0.77 -1.16
N PHE A 53 -0.29 0.69 -0.75
CA PHE A 53 -1.45 0.64 -1.65
C PHE A 53 -2.28 1.90 -1.47
N THR A 54 -2.35 2.74 -2.51
CA THR A 54 -3.21 3.93 -2.54
C THR A 54 -4.45 3.64 -3.37
N LEU A 55 -5.63 3.78 -2.77
CA LEU A 55 -6.92 3.40 -3.37
C LEU A 55 -7.95 4.50 -3.15
N PRO A 56 -8.85 4.75 -4.12
CA PRO A 56 -9.94 5.70 -3.94
C PRO A 56 -11.05 5.10 -3.07
N VAL A 57 -11.63 5.90 -2.18
CA VAL A 57 -12.85 5.53 -1.45
C VAL A 57 -14.06 5.79 -2.36
N PRO A 58 -14.89 4.78 -2.67
CA PRO A 58 -16.05 4.93 -3.55
C PRO A 58 -16.98 6.07 -3.12
N GLY A 59 -17.43 6.88 -4.08
CA GLY A 59 -18.37 7.98 -3.82
C GLY A 59 -17.80 9.14 -3.02
N SER A 60 -16.48 9.21 -2.84
CA SER A 60 -15.82 10.32 -2.14
C SER A 60 -14.55 10.77 -2.87
N GLY A 61 -13.90 11.83 -2.36
CA GLY A 61 -12.58 12.26 -2.80
C GLY A 61 -11.41 11.71 -1.97
N GLY A 62 -11.66 10.78 -1.05
CA GLY A 62 -10.65 10.23 -0.14
C GLY A 62 -9.74 9.18 -0.78
N TRP A 63 -8.47 9.16 -0.36
CA TRP A 63 -7.44 8.25 -0.86
C TRP A 63 -6.63 7.63 0.30
N PRO A 64 -7.18 6.65 1.03
CA PRO A 64 -6.42 5.95 2.06
C PRO A 64 -5.21 5.21 1.47
N VAL A 65 -4.21 5.06 2.33
CA VAL A 65 -3.00 4.31 2.03
C VAL A 65 -2.91 3.15 3.01
N LEU A 66 -2.77 1.93 2.48
CA LEU A 66 -2.36 0.77 3.28
C LEU A 66 -0.84 0.67 3.19
N THR A 67 -0.15 0.88 4.29
CA THR A 67 1.31 0.78 4.37
C THR A 67 1.70 -0.49 5.10
N PHE A 68 2.42 -1.36 4.41
CA PHE A 68 3.03 -2.55 4.98
C PHE A 68 4.55 -2.41 4.94
N SER A 69 5.24 -3.01 5.90
CA SER A 69 6.70 -3.04 5.87
C SER A 69 7.28 -4.28 6.49
N THR A 70 8.51 -4.60 6.10
CA THR A 70 9.33 -5.61 6.77
C THR A 70 10.78 -5.14 6.86
N PRO A 71 11.41 -5.26 8.04
CA PRO A 71 12.82 -4.93 8.22
C PRO A 71 13.76 -6.10 7.86
N ILE A 72 13.22 -7.27 7.49
CA ILE A 72 13.98 -8.51 7.23
C ILE A 72 14.11 -8.70 5.71
N PRO A 73 15.26 -8.37 5.09
CA PRO A 73 15.42 -8.44 3.64
C PRO A 73 15.19 -9.84 3.06
N GLU A 74 15.55 -10.88 3.80
CA GLU A 74 15.42 -12.28 3.40
C GLU A 74 13.94 -12.72 3.29
N LEU A 75 13.04 -12.01 3.97
CA LEU A 75 11.60 -12.25 3.94
C LEU A 75 10.85 -11.22 3.09
N ALA A 76 11.56 -10.31 2.41
CA ALA A 76 10.93 -9.21 1.68
C ALA A 76 9.91 -9.71 0.65
N ASP A 77 10.28 -10.68 -0.18
CA ASP A 77 9.40 -11.22 -1.22
C ASP A 77 8.21 -12.01 -0.64
N PRO A 78 8.38 -13.02 0.23
CA PRO A 78 7.24 -13.77 0.79
C PRO A 78 6.30 -12.91 1.64
N LEU A 79 6.83 -11.91 2.37
CA LEU A 79 5.97 -10.97 3.10
C LEU A 79 5.24 -10.01 2.16
N THR A 80 5.88 -9.60 1.06
CA THR A 80 5.23 -8.79 0.03
C THR A 80 4.04 -9.53 -0.61
N GLU A 81 4.16 -10.84 -0.86
CA GLU A 81 3.03 -11.67 -1.32
C GLU A 81 1.90 -11.72 -0.28
N MET A 82 2.23 -11.84 1.01
CA MET A 82 1.25 -11.76 2.10
C MET A 82 0.58 -10.38 2.16
N PHE A 83 1.34 -9.28 1.98
CA PHE A 83 0.80 -7.92 1.93
C PHE A 83 -0.19 -7.75 0.76
N ASP A 84 0.16 -8.29 -0.41
CA ASP A 84 -0.73 -8.32 -1.58
C ASP A 84 -2.03 -9.10 -1.27
N ALA A 85 -1.94 -10.22 -0.55
CA ALA A 85 -3.10 -10.99 -0.13
C ALA A 85 -4.00 -10.22 0.86
N ILE A 86 -3.40 -9.53 1.84
CA ILE A 86 -4.13 -8.67 2.77
C ILE A 86 -4.83 -7.53 2.01
N ALA A 87 -4.13 -6.85 1.11
CA ALA A 87 -4.72 -5.78 0.29
C ALA A 87 -5.89 -6.29 -0.57
N ARG A 88 -5.77 -7.50 -1.15
CA ARG A 88 -6.88 -8.15 -1.89
C ARG A 88 -8.06 -8.53 -1.01
N SER A 89 -7.88 -8.65 0.31
CA SER A 89 -8.98 -8.94 1.24
C SER A 89 -9.85 -7.71 1.56
N LEU A 90 -9.36 -6.50 1.29
CA LEU A 90 -10.08 -5.27 1.60
C LEU A 90 -11.45 -5.22 0.89
N ARG A 91 -12.49 -4.82 1.62
CA ARG A 91 -13.83 -4.54 1.09
C ARG A 91 -14.36 -3.27 1.73
N TRP A 92 -15.05 -2.45 0.95
CA TRP A 92 -15.78 -1.30 1.48
C TRP A 92 -17.11 -1.77 2.08
N SER A 93 -17.34 -1.47 3.36
CA SER A 93 -18.65 -1.64 3.98
C SER A 93 -19.51 -0.42 3.67
N GLY A 94 -20.46 -0.55 2.75
CA GLY A 94 -21.36 0.56 2.36
C GLY A 94 -22.07 0.39 1.03
N ASP A 95 -21.66 -0.59 0.20
CA ASP A 95 -22.19 -0.80 -1.15
C ASP A 95 -23.42 -1.73 -1.21
N LYS A 96 -24.28 -1.74 -0.17
CA LYS A 96 -25.53 -2.53 -0.15
C LYS A 96 -26.82 -1.74 0.06
N GLU A 97 -26.77 -0.42 0.25
CA GLU A 97 -27.98 0.39 0.52
C GLU A 97 -28.38 1.38 -0.60
N ARG A 98 -27.78 1.31 -1.80
CA ARG A 98 -28.17 2.18 -2.94
C ARG A 98 -28.56 1.48 -4.22
N ALA A 99 -28.67 0.15 -4.22
CA ALA A 99 -29.13 -0.63 -5.38
C ALA A 99 -30.57 -1.17 -5.23
N GLY A 100 -31.35 -0.60 -4.30
CA GLY A 100 -32.74 -0.94 -4.07
C GLY A 100 -33.61 0.31 -3.95
N VAL A 101 -33.86 0.96 -5.08
CA VAL A 101 -35.01 1.85 -5.32
C VAL A 101 -35.57 1.50 -6.68
#